data_AF-A0A2V3PKI3-F1
#
_entry.id   AF-A0A2V3PKI3-F1
#
_cell.length_a   1.000
_cell.length_b   1.000
_cell.length_c   1.000
_cell.angle_alpha   90.00
_cell.angle_beta   90.00
_cell.angle_gamma   90.00
#
_symmetry.space_group_name_H-M   'P 1'
#
loop_
_entity.id
_entity.type
_entity.pdbx_description
1 polymer ?
#
loop_
_entity_poly.entity_id
_entity_poly.type
_entity_poly.pdbx_seq_one_letter_code
_entity_poly.pdbx_strand_id
1 'polypeptide(L)'
;MKAISKIFGLMLTIAVAFSSCGGDDDNGDGKSEYTLKDAICKYSHDLGIASAGAQTITLQTTTNLDDMLKGYDYVAPITGGTMNLTKVTSIEIVGLKEGVVLQKFSLTINGVTKEFGDITTAKIELYNDVNLEYFKNVFNTMVSQKKLIVSATFTPSSKITDADALKVNFAFNGNFTYRK
;
A
#
# COMPACT_ATOMS: atom_id res chain seq x y z
N MET A 1 -7.75 -70.34 27.16
CA MET A 1 -9.22 -70.56 27.10
C MET A 1 -9.88 -69.72 28.19
N LYS A 2 -10.99 -69.04 27.82
CA LYS A 2 -12.01 -68.36 28.66
C LYS A 2 -11.53 -67.17 29.52
N ALA A 3 -12.24 -66.06 29.65
CA ALA A 3 -13.40 -65.46 28.96
C ALA A 3 -13.46 -63.99 29.44
N ILE A 4 -13.64 -63.03 28.53
CA ILE A 4 -14.82 -62.14 28.42
C ILE A 4 -15.26 -61.50 29.75
N SER A 5 -15.15 -60.17 29.87
CA SER A 5 -16.36 -59.33 29.96
C SER A 5 -16.05 -57.84 29.74
N LYS A 6 -16.99 -57.23 29.05
CA LYS A 6 -17.11 -55.85 28.58
C LYS A 6 -17.27 -54.89 29.76
N ILE A 7 -16.68 -53.70 29.69
CA ILE A 7 -17.31 -52.45 30.18
C ILE A 7 -17.06 -51.36 29.15
N PHE A 8 -18.18 -50.75 28.76
CA PHE A 8 -18.38 -49.64 27.86
C PHE A 8 -18.11 -48.35 28.65
N GLY A 9 -17.34 -47.40 28.10
CA GLY A 9 -16.99 -46.17 28.82
C GLY A 9 -16.49 -45.09 27.88
N LEU A 10 -17.43 -44.44 27.19
CA LEU A 10 -17.25 -43.19 26.47
C LEU A 10 -16.84 -42.09 27.47
N MET A 11 -15.67 -41.48 27.31
CA MET A 11 -15.37 -40.16 27.88
C MET A 11 -14.50 -39.37 26.90
N LEU A 12 -15.17 -38.45 26.21
CA LEU A 12 -14.57 -37.37 25.44
C LEU A 12 -14.07 -36.31 26.45
N THR A 13 -12.77 -36.15 26.61
CA THR A 13 -12.19 -35.02 27.35
C THR A 13 -11.47 -34.10 26.37
N ILE A 14 -12.20 -33.07 25.92
CA ILE A 14 -11.62 -31.83 25.43
C ILE A 14 -11.10 -31.09 26.66
N ALA A 15 -9.77 -31.03 26.82
CA ALA A 15 -9.13 -30.12 27.75
C ALA A 15 -8.43 -29.05 26.93
N VAL A 16 -9.13 -27.92 26.73
CA VAL A 16 -8.50 -26.66 26.35
C VAL A 16 -7.81 -26.14 27.61
N ALA A 17 -6.49 -26.27 27.67
CA ALA A 17 -5.70 -25.61 28.69
C ALA A 17 -5.10 -24.33 28.07
N PHE A 18 -5.79 -23.21 28.26
CA PHE A 18 -5.14 -21.91 28.25
C PHE A 18 -4.41 -21.75 29.59
N SER A 19 -3.08 -21.82 29.54
CA SER A 19 -2.24 -21.35 30.63
C SER A 19 -0.84 -21.01 30.13
N SER A 20 -0.64 -19.74 29.83
CA SER A 20 0.63 -19.01 29.99
C SER A 20 0.19 -17.55 30.12
N CYS A 21 -0.05 -16.95 31.29
CA CYS A 21 0.82 -16.76 32.46
C CYS A 21 2.18 -16.17 32.08
N GLY A 22 2.21 -14.84 32.05
CA GLY A 22 3.25 -14.04 32.69
C GLY A 22 4.57 -13.86 31.94
N GLY A 23 4.68 -12.77 31.21
CA GLY A 23 5.95 -12.11 30.92
C GLY A 23 5.68 -10.62 30.86
N ASP A 24 6.04 -9.91 31.93
CA ASP A 24 6.09 -8.46 32.02
C ASP A 24 6.69 -7.86 30.76
N ASP A 25 5.91 -7.04 30.06
CA ASP A 25 6.43 -5.85 29.41
C ASP A 25 5.31 -4.81 29.46
N ASP A 26 5.22 -4.24 30.65
CA ASP A 26 4.51 -3.02 30.98
C ASP A 26 5.18 -1.88 30.20
N ASN A 27 4.90 -1.78 28.89
CA ASN A 27 5.10 -0.55 28.15
C ASN A 27 4.01 0.45 28.59
N GLY A 28 4.17 0.96 29.81
CA GLY A 28 4.08 2.37 30.21
C GLY A 28 2.85 3.23 29.90
N ASP A 29 1.82 2.76 29.21
CA ASP A 29 0.70 3.62 28.79
C ASP A 29 -0.67 2.94 28.69
N GLY A 30 -0.81 1.66 29.07
CA GLY A 30 -2.11 0.97 29.12
C GLY A 30 -2.81 0.82 27.76
N LYS A 31 -2.10 1.11 26.66
CA LYS A 31 -2.60 0.99 25.28
C LYS A 31 -2.20 -0.36 24.70
N SER A 32 -3.18 -1.10 24.20
CA SER A 32 -2.89 -2.34 23.49
C SER A 32 -2.55 -2.03 22.02
N GLU A 33 -1.60 -2.77 21.44
CA GLU A 33 -1.29 -2.67 20.01
C GLU A 33 -2.19 -3.62 19.20
N TYR A 34 -2.75 -3.10 18.12
CA TYR A 34 -3.65 -3.80 17.23
C TYR A 34 -3.13 -3.73 15.80
N THR A 35 -3.52 -4.70 14.97
CA THR A 35 -3.12 -4.75 13.56
C THR A 35 -4.34 -4.79 12.66
N LEU A 36 -4.46 -3.77 11.80
CA LEU A 36 -5.35 -3.78 10.65
C LEU A 36 -4.69 -4.62 9.55
N LYS A 37 -5.21 -5.83 9.30
CA LYS A 37 -4.62 -6.78 8.35
C LYS A 37 -5.13 -6.57 6.93
N ASP A 38 -4.24 -6.79 5.97
CA ASP A 38 -4.52 -6.78 4.52
C ASP A 38 -5.31 -5.56 4.05
N ALA A 39 -5.07 -4.41 4.67
CA ALA A 39 -5.71 -3.16 4.29
C ALA A 39 -4.98 -2.55 3.09
N ILE A 40 -5.78 -1.95 2.21
CA ILE A 40 -5.32 -1.29 1.00
C ILE A 40 -5.45 0.21 1.21
N CYS A 41 -4.33 0.91 1.36
CA CYS A 41 -4.34 2.37 1.35
C CYS A 41 -4.30 2.86 -0.10
N LYS A 42 -5.31 3.64 -0.49
CA LYS A 42 -5.50 4.07 -1.88
C LYS A 42 -5.30 5.57 -2.02
N TYR A 43 -4.66 5.97 -3.13
CA TYR A 43 -4.53 7.37 -3.50
C TYR A 43 -4.44 7.50 -5.03
N SER A 44 -4.91 8.62 -5.58
CA SER A 44 -4.75 8.95 -6.99
C SER A 44 -4.12 10.33 -7.11
N HIS A 45 -2.99 10.42 -7.80
CA HIS A 45 -2.33 11.68 -8.12
C HIS A 45 -2.65 12.05 -9.58
N ASP A 46 -3.28 13.20 -9.77
CA ASP A 46 -3.60 13.74 -11.09
C ASP A 46 -2.33 14.22 -11.80
N LEU A 47 -2.12 13.78 -13.05
CA LEU A 47 -1.01 14.22 -13.89
C LEU A 47 -1.35 15.47 -14.72
N GLY A 48 -2.63 15.87 -14.75
CA GLY A 48 -3.11 17.12 -15.30
C GLY A 48 -3.04 17.22 -16.83
N ILE A 49 -3.31 18.44 -17.32
CA ILE A 49 -3.20 18.82 -18.72
C ILE A 49 -1.73 19.08 -19.07
N ALA A 50 -1.31 18.61 -20.24
CA ALA A 50 0.05 18.82 -20.71
C ALA A 50 0.08 19.08 -22.22
N SER A 51 0.94 20.01 -22.64
CA SER A 51 1.18 20.31 -24.05
C SER A 51 2.15 19.30 -24.65
N ALA A 52 1.88 18.86 -25.88
CA ALA A 52 2.77 17.95 -26.60
C ALA A 52 4.20 18.52 -26.69
N GLY A 53 5.20 17.70 -26.39
CA GLY A 53 6.62 18.04 -26.50
C GLY A 53 7.15 18.99 -25.42
N ALA A 54 6.31 19.50 -24.52
CA ALA A 54 6.73 20.34 -23.42
C ALA A 54 6.92 19.51 -22.15
N GLN A 55 8.02 19.73 -21.43
CA GLN A 55 8.19 19.13 -20.11
C GLN A 55 7.12 19.68 -19.17
N THR A 56 6.47 18.77 -18.48
CA THR A 56 5.45 19.02 -17.47
C THR A 56 5.98 18.56 -16.13
N ILE A 57 5.80 19.40 -15.11
CA ILE A 57 6.04 19.07 -13.70
C ILE A 57 4.69 19.24 -13.02
N THR A 58 4.17 18.18 -12.41
CA THR A 58 2.86 18.24 -11.75
C THR A 58 2.97 18.99 -10.44
N LEU A 59 1.86 19.60 -10.02
CA LEU A 59 1.78 20.20 -8.70
C LEU A 59 1.97 19.12 -7.64
N GLN A 60 2.84 19.38 -6.67
CA GLN A 60 3.01 18.46 -5.55
C GLN A 60 1.72 18.39 -4.72
N THR A 61 1.22 17.17 -4.50
CA THR A 61 0.06 16.92 -3.65
C THR A 61 0.47 16.19 -2.37
N THR A 62 -0.36 16.26 -1.34
CA THR A 62 -0.15 15.57 -0.07
C THR A 62 -1.46 14.96 0.40
N THR A 63 -1.41 13.72 0.87
CA THR A 63 -2.54 13.04 1.53
C THR A 63 -2.04 12.37 2.81
N ASN A 64 -2.88 12.33 3.85
CA ASN A 64 -2.53 11.64 5.08
C ASN A 64 -2.81 10.14 4.94
N LEU A 65 -1.99 9.31 5.60
CA LEU A 65 -2.19 7.86 5.60
C LEU A 65 -3.58 7.48 6.14
N ASP A 66 -4.06 8.21 7.16
CA ASP A 66 -5.35 7.93 7.75
C ASP A 66 -6.51 8.20 6.77
N ASP A 67 -6.38 9.22 5.91
CA ASP A 67 -7.34 9.51 4.84
C ASP A 67 -7.35 8.40 3.77
N MET A 68 -6.18 7.86 3.44
CA MET A 68 -6.03 6.74 2.49
C MET A 68 -6.60 5.42 3.03
N LEU A 69 -6.72 5.28 4.35
CA LEU A 69 -7.29 4.13 5.07
C LEU A 69 -8.73 4.39 5.54
N LYS A 70 -9.38 5.47 5.08
CA LYS A 70 -10.77 5.74 5.43
C LYS A 70 -11.67 4.60 4.98
N GLY A 71 -12.50 4.11 5.90
CA GLY A 71 -13.42 2.98 5.67
C GLY A 71 -12.98 1.68 6.34
N TYR A 72 -11.74 1.58 6.81
CA TYR A 72 -11.34 0.53 7.74
C TYR A 72 -11.69 0.93 9.18
N ASP A 73 -12.05 -0.06 10.00
CA ASP A 73 -12.33 0.12 11.43
C ASP A 73 -11.03 0.03 12.24
N TYR A 74 -10.44 1.19 12.56
CA TYR A 74 -9.28 1.30 13.42
C TYR A 74 -9.27 2.64 14.17
N VAL A 75 -8.44 2.75 15.21
CA VAL A 75 -8.24 4.00 15.93
C VAL A 75 -6.96 4.65 15.43
N ALA A 76 -7.09 5.86 14.88
CA ALA A 76 -5.95 6.65 14.46
C ALA A 76 -5.10 7.12 15.67
N PRO A 77 -3.78 7.32 15.48
CA PRO A 77 -3.05 7.17 14.24
C PRO A 77 -2.49 5.75 14.06
N ILE A 78 -2.21 5.38 12.80
CA ILE A 78 -1.31 4.26 12.51
C ILE A 78 0.05 4.54 13.16
N THR A 79 0.64 3.57 13.86
CA THR A 79 1.96 3.67 14.49
C THR A 79 3.06 2.97 13.67
N GLY A 80 2.72 1.90 12.95
CA GLY A 80 3.67 1.15 12.11
C GLY A 80 2.98 0.39 10.99
N GLY A 81 3.74 -0.36 10.20
CA GLY A 81 3.16 -1.19 9.14
C GLY A 81 4.18 -1.95 8.31
N THR A 82 3.68 -2.97 7.60
CA THR A 82 4.46 -3.81 6.69
C THR A 82 3.71 -3.95 5.37
N MET A 83 4.43 -3.82 4.25
CA MET A 83 3.84 -3.95 2.93
C MET A 83 3.65 -5.42 2.56
N ASN A 84 2.46 -5.75 2.08
CA ASN A 84 2.15 -7.06 1.52
C ASN A 84 2.60 -7.09 0.05
N LEU A 85 3.50 -8.03 -0.29
CA LEU A 85 4.03 -8.19 -1.64
C LEU A 85 3.11 -9.07 -2.50
N THR A 86 1.89 -8.59 -2.75
CA THR A 86 0.88 -9.31 -3.53
C THR A 86 0.44 -8.51 -4.74
N LYS A 87 -0.28 -9.14 -5.67
CA LYS A 87 -0.88 -8.46 -6.85
C LYS A 87 -1.93 -7.41 -6.48
N VAL A 88 -2.33 -7.33 -5.21
CA VAL A 88 -3.25 -6.29 -4.70
C VAL A 88 -2.50 -4.97 -4.52
N THR A 89 -1.18 -5.02 -4.29
CA THR A 89 -0.33 -3.83 -4.38
C THR A 89 -0.11 -3.51 -5.85
N SER A 90 -0.47 -2.30 -6.27
CA SER A 90 -0.30 -1.82 -7.65
C SER A 90 -0.05 -0.32 -7.64
N ILE A 91 0.88 0.10 -8.51
CA ILE A 91 1.15 1.51 -8.76
C ILE A 91 1.18 1.67 -10.28
N GLU A 92 0.15 2.29 -10.83
CA GLU A 92 -0.09 2.29 -12.27
C GLU A 92 -0.48 3.66 -12.82
N ILE A 93 -0.15 3.90 -14.09
CA ILE A 93 -0.65 5.05 -14.84
C ILE A 93 -1.99 4.68 -15.49
N VAL A 94 -3.03 5.46 -15.20
CA VAL A 94 -4.37 5.29 -15.78
C VAL A 94 -4.71 6.50 -16.64
N GLY A 95 -5.48 6.30 -17.71
CA GLY A 95 -5.90 7.37 -18.62
C GLY A 95 -4.92 7.67 -19.75
N LEU A 96 -3.82 6.91 -19.86
CA LEU A 96 -2.89 7.06 -20.98
C LEU A 96 -3.50 6.49 -22.27
N LYS A 97 -3.72 7.34 -23.26
CA LYS A 97 -4.21 6.95 -24.59
C LYS A 97 -3.18 6.12 -25.36
N GLU A 98 -3.67 5.21 -26.20
CA GLU A 98 -2.84 4.46 -27.14
C GLU A 98 -2.06 5.40 -28.07
N GLY A 99 -0.80 5.05 -28.36
CA GLY A 99 0.11 5.87 -29.18
C GLY A 99 0.72 7.09 -28.46
N VAL A 100 0.23 7.45 -27.27
CA VAL A 100 0.84 8.51 -26.45
C VAL A 100 1.98 7.93 -25.61
N VAL A 101 3.09 8.66 -25.56
CA VAL A 101 4.27 8.33 -24.76
C VAL A 101 4.50 9.43 -23.74
N LEU A 102 4.63 9.09 -22.47
CA LEU A 102 5.16 10.00 -21.45
C LEU A 102 6.67 9.81 -21.40
N GLN A 103 7.39 10.68 -22.11
CA GLN A 103 8.84 10.56 -22.24
C GLN A 103 9.54 10.96 -20.93
N LYS A 104 10.60 10.23 -20.58
CA LYS A 104 11.41 10.47 -19.38
C LYS A 104 10.56 10.66 -18.12
N PHE A 105 9.54 9.83 -17.95
CA PHE A 105 8.65 9.88 -16.80
C PHE A 105 9.45 9.62 -15.52
N SER A 106 9.28 10.51 -14.55
CA SER A 106 9.78 10.35 -13.20
C SER A 106 8.68 10.64 -12.18
N LEU A 107 8.76 9.95 -11.05
CA LEU A 107 7.86 10.11 -9.92
C LEU A 107 8.70 10.47 -8.70
N THR A 108 8.30 11.53 -8.00
CA THR A 108 8.90 11.93 -6.73
C THR A 108 7.89 11.66 -5.64
N ILE A 109 8.24 10.78 -4.71
CA ILE A 109 7.38 10.42 -3.59
C ILE A 109 8.13 10.63 -2.29
N ASN A 110 7.55 11.41 -1.38
CA ASN A 110 8.15 11.77 -0.09
C ASN A 110 9.62 12.23 -0.21
N GLY A 111 9.91 13.01 -1.26
CA GLY A 111 11.24 13.55 -1.55
C GLY A 111 12.20 12.63 -2.29
N VAL A 112 11.81 11.39 -2.62
CA VAL A 112 12.64 10.44 -3.38
C VAL A 112 12.15 10.32 -4.81
N THR A 113 12.99 10.72 -5.75
CA THR A 113 12.71 10.65 -7.19
C THR A 113 13.17 9.32 -7.77
N LYS A 114 12.31 8.71 -8.58
CA LYS A 114 12.63 7.54 -9.41
C LYS A 114 12.27 7.84 -10.86
N GLU A 115 13.24 7.61 -11.74
CA GLU A 115 13.03 7.64 -13.19
C GLU A 115 12.55 6.27 -13.66
N PHE A 116 11.48 6.26 -14.45
CA PHE A 116 10.89 5.07 -15.06
C PHE A 116 11.13 5.01 -16.58
N GLY A 117 11.73 6.07 -17.14
CA GLY A 117 11.96 6.20 -18.57
C GLY A 117 10.66 6.50 -19.32
N ASP A 118 10.57 6.03 -20.56
CA ASP A 118 9.39 6.29 -21.39
C ASP A 118 8.24 5.35 -21.04
N ILE A 119 7.09 5.93 -20.68
CA ILE A 119 5.87 5.18 -20.39
C ILE A 119 4.95 5.15 -21.61
N THR A 120 4.48 3.96 -21.93
CA THR A 120 3.49 3.66 -22.97
C THR A 120 2.37 2.83 -22.34
N THR A 121 1.27 2.60 -23.05
CA THR A 121 0.18 1.73 -22.59
C THR A 121 0.63 0.31 -22.22
N ALA A 122 1.74 -0.19 -22.79
CA ALA A 122 2.33 -1.48 -22.46
C ALA A 122 3.19 -1.49 -21.18
N LYS A 123 3.48 -0.32 -20.60
CA LYS A 123 4.37 -0.13 -19.44
C LYS A 123 3.74 0.72 -18.34
N ILE A 124 2.41 0.67 -18.22
CA ILE A 124 1.68 1.49 -17.24
C ILE A 124 1.84 1.01 -15.80
N GLU A 125 2.10 -0.28 -15.57
CA GLU A 125 2.35 -0.83 -14.23
C GLU A 125 3.80 -0.52 -13.80
N LEU A 126 3.92 0.41 -12.87
CA LEU A 126 5.19 0.87 -12.33
C LEU A 126 5.69 -0.07 -11.23
N TYR A 127 4.78 -0.71 -10.48
CA TYR A 127 5.14 -1.68 -9.44
C TYR A 127 5.45 -3.06 -10.04
N ASN A 128 6.74 -3.33 -10.16
CA ASN A 128 7.29 -4.57 -10.72
C ASN A 128 8.61 -4.91 -10.02
N ASP A 129 9.20 -6.06 -10.33
CA ASP A 129 10.42 -6.57 -9.69
C ASP A 129 11.60 -5.58 -9.78
N VAL A 130 11.70 -4.82 -10.87
CA VAL A 130 12.78 -3.83 -11.07
C VAL A 130 12.63 -2.63 -10.12
N ASN A 131 11.39 -2.23 -9.82
CA ASN A 131 11.09 -1.06 -9.00
C ASN A 131 10.63 -1.42 -7.57
N LEU A 132 10.61 -2.71 -7.22
CA LEU A 132 10.08 -3.20 -5.94
C LEU A 132 10.73 -2.51 -4.74
N GLU A 133 12.05 -2.37 -4.74
CA GLU A 133 12.77 -1.77 -3.61
C GLU A 133 12.44 -0.28 -3.43
N TYR A 134 12.23 0.44 -4.54
CA TYR A 134 11.76 1.82 -4.48
C TYR A 134 10.39 1.90 -3.80
N PHE A 135 9.44 1.05 -4.18
CA PHE A 135 8.09 1.08 -3.60
C PHE A 135 8.02 0.57 -2.15
N LYS A 136 8.90 -0.36 -1.75
CA LYS A 136 9.08 -0.71 -0.32
C LYS A 136 9.53 0.50 0.49
N ASN A 137 10.52 1.25 -0.01
CA ASN A 137 11.00 2.45 0.66
C ASN A 137 9.95 3.56 0.71
N VAL A 138 9.17 3.73 -0.37
CA VAL A 138 8.02 4.63 -0.39
C VAL A 138 7.00 4.26 0.68
N PHE A 139 6.61 2.99 0.76
CA PHE A 139 5.66 2.51 1.77
C PHE A 139 6.18 2.77 3.20
N ASN A 140 7.43 2.38 3.49
CA ASN A 140 8.04 2.58 4.80
C ASN A 140 8.09 4.07 5.19
N THR A 141 8.44 4.92 4.23
CA THR A 141 8.50 6.37 4.43
C THR A 141 7.10 6.95 4.66
N MET A 142 6.09 6.51 3.89
CA MET A 142 4.70 6.92 4.06
C MET A 142 4.18 6.54 5.45
N VAL A 143 4.43 5.30 5.89
CA VAL A 143 4.05 4.84 7.23
C VAL A 143 4.77 5.61 8.32
N SER A 144 6.06 5.93 8.15
CA SER A 144 6.83 6.71 9.11
C SER A 144 6.34 8.16 9.21
N GLN A 145 6.12 8.81 8.06
CA GLN A 145 5.72 10.22 7.98
C GLN A 145 4.20 10.44 8.11
N LYS A 146 3.40 9.35 8.14
CA LYS A 146 1.93 9.35 8.17
C LYS A 146 1.29 10.08 6.98
N LYS A 147 2.00 10.18 5.85
CA LYS A 147 1.53 10.88 4.65
C LYS A 147 2.23 10.42 3.39
N LEU A 148 1.58 10.64 2.25
CA LEU A 148 2.12 10.44 0.92
C LEU A 148 2.14 11.79 0.21
N ILE A 149 3.34 12.25 -0.16
CA ILE A 149 3.60 13.47 -0.91
C ILE A 149 4.05 13.06 -2.30
N VAL A 150 3.37 13.50 -3.36
CA VAL A 150 3.62 13.03 -4.73
C VAL A 150 3.74 14.20 -5.70
N SER A 151 4.72 14.14 -6.59
CA SER A 151 4.77 14.89 -7.84
C SER A 151 5.38 14.03 -8.95
N ALA A 152 5.17 14.41 -10.20
CA ALA A 152 5.69 13.71 -11.37
C ALA A 152 6.30 14.71 -12.37
N THR A 153 7.20 14.21 -13.21
CA THR A 153 7.75 14.98 -14.34
C THR A 153 7.74 14.10 -15.59
N PHE A 154 7.34 14.66 -16.72
CA PHE A 154 7.31 13.95 -18.00
C PHE A 154 7.19 14.92 -19.18
N THR A 155 7.48 14.44 -20.39
CA THR A 155 7.19 15.16 -21.64
C THR A 155 6.28 14.31 -22.50
N PRO A 156 5.01 14.68 -22.73
CA PRO A 156 4.11 13.83 -23.49
C PRO A 156 4.35 13.98 -25.00
N SER A 157 4.25 12.90 -25.76
CA SER A 157 4.37 12.93 -27.23
C SER A 157 3.17 13.57 -27.93
N SER A 158 2.06 13.76 -27.21
CA SER A 158 0.81 14.34 -27.70
C SER A 158 0.14 15.13 -26.58
N LYS A 159 -0.81 16.01 -26.94
CA LYS A 159 -1.53 16.82 -25.96
C LYS A 159 -2.35 15.92 -25.02
N ILE A 160 -2.22 16.14 -23.72
CA ILE A 160 -3.08 15.58 -22.67
C ILE A 160 -4.15 16.61 -22.33
N THR A 161 -5.41 16.19 -22.20
CA THR A 161 -6.53 17.03 -21.80
C THR A 161 -7.26 16.44 -20.60
N ASP A 162 -8.15 17.21 -19.97
CA ASP A 162 -8.95 16.74 -18.83
C ASP A 162 -9.76 15.48 -19.14
N ALA A 163 -10.17 15.31 -20.41
CA ALA A 163 -10.93 14.14 -20.86
C ALA A 163 -10.12 12.83 -20.78
N ASP A 164 -8.78 12.93 -20.78
CA ASP A 164 -7.91 11.76 -20.67
C ASP A 164 -7.87 11.22 -19.22
N ALA A 165 -8.21 12.06 -18.22
CA ALA A 165 -8.17 11.73 -16.80
C ALA A 165 -6.86 11.01 -16.37
N LEU A 166 -5.74 11.50 -16.89
CA LEU A 166 -4.42 10.91 -16.73
C LEU A 166 -3.94 11.03 -15.28
N LYS A 167 -3.63 9.91 -14.64
CA LYS A 167 -3.27 9.86 -13.22
C LYS A 167 -2.31 8.72 -12.90
N VAL A 168 -1.63 8.83 -11.75
CA VAL A 168 -0.97 7.71 -11.09
C VAL A 168 -1.88 7.21 -9.97
N ASN A 169 -2.31 5.97 -10.06
CA ASN A 169 -3.04 5.29 -8.99
C ASN A 169 -2.06 4.55 -8.09
N PHE A 170 -2.24 4.70 -6.78
CA PHE A 170 -1.54 3.97 -5.75
C PHE A 170 -2.54 3.09 -5.01
N ALA A 171 -2.22 1.81 -4.91
CA ALA A 171 -2.85 0.87 -3.99
C ALA A 171 -1.73 0.12 -3.28
N PHE A 172 -1.42 0.48 -2.03
CA PHE A 172 -0.50 -0.32 -1.23
C PHE A 172 -1.32 -1.23 -0.32
N ASN A 173 -1.17 -2.54 -0.51
CA ASN A 173 -1.67 -3.53 0.44
C ASN A 173 -0.66 -3.69 1.58
N GLY A 174 -1.12 -3.66 2.82
CA GLY A 174 -0.26 -3.86 3.97
C GLY A 174 -1.01 -4.17 5.25
N ASN A 175 -0.23 -4.57 6.25
CA ASN A 175 -0.68 -4.68 7.62
C ASN A 175 -0.25 -3.43 8.38
N PHE A 176 -1.18 -2.75 9.03
CA PHE A 176 -0.92 -1.48 9.72
C PHE A 176 -1.16 -1.64 11.22
N THR A 177 -0.19 -1.23 12.03
CA THR A 177 -0.29 -1.27 13.49
C THR A 177 -0.86 0.04 14.01
N TYR A 178 -1.73 -0.01 15.01
CA TYR A 178 -2.29 1.15 15.71
C TYR A 178 -2.48 0.84 17.19
N ARG A 179 -2.76 1.87 18.01
CA ARG A 179 -2.97 1.73 19.46
C ARG A 179 -4.39 2.11 19.84
N LYS A 180 -5.01 1.30 20.71
CA LYS A 180 -6.34 1.54 21.27
C LYS A 180 -6.37 1.23 22.76
#